data_AF-A0A2V7XH09-F1
#
_entry.id   AF-A0A2V7XH09-F1
#
_cell.length_a   1.000
_cell.length_b   1.000
_cell.length_c   1.000
_cell.angle_alpha   90.00
_cell.angle_beta   90.00
_cell.angle_gamma   90.00
#
_symmetry.space_group_name_H-M   'P 1'
#
loop_
_entity.id
_entity.type
_entity.pdbx_description
1 polymer ?
#
loop_
_entity_poly.entity_id
_entity_poly.type
_entity_poly.pdbx_seq_one_letter_code
_entity_poly.pdbx_strand_id
1 'polypeptide(L)'
;MKSQTENPFETIESAHHFLTLLSEAVEEARQEVESDLQRESEPDVTRRVDALRLAVYNLEKLEMHMNRSSRILNDLRTLRRLLFEERQGGSSGPQPVTQEENAA
;
A
#
# COMPACT_ATOMS: atom_id res chain seq x y z
N MET A 1 24.14 -5.78 -9.06
CA MET A 1 23.97 -5.73 -7.59
C MET A 1 22.49 -5.87 -7.30
N LYS A 2 22.02 -7.04 -6.88
CA LYS A 2 20.66 -7.20 -6.35
C LYS A 2 20.74 -6.70 -4.91
N SER A 3 20.30 -5.46 -4.67
CA SER A 3 20.13 -4.94 -3.31
C SER A 3 19.33 -5.96 -2.52
N GLN A 4 19.73 -6.20 -1.26
CA GLN A 4 18.94 -7.01 -0.32
C GLN A 4 17.48 -6.61 -0.49
N THR A 5 16.66 -7.53 -0.95
CA THR A 5 15.21 -7.38 -0.90
C THR A 5 14.87 -7.29 0.58
N GLU A 6 14.74 -6.07 1.09
CA GLU A 6 14.00 -5.80 2.32
C GLU A 6 12.72 -6.65 2.24
N ASN A 7 12.48 -7.46 3.26
CA ASN A 7 11.35 -8.36 3.24
C ASN A 7 10.08 -7.50 3.06
N PRO A 8 9.31 -7.69 1.97
CA PRO A 8 8.19 -6.80 1.65
C PRO A 8 7.13 -6.77 2.75
N PHE A 9 7.15 -7.74 3.67
CA PHE A 9 6.21 -7.89 4.78
C PHE A 9 6.85 -7.69 6.16
N GLU A 10 8.05 -7.10 6.24
CA GLU A 10 8.73 -6.86 7.53
C GLU A 10 8.00 -5.81 8.38
N THR A 11 7.43 -4.79 7.75
CA THR A 11 6.75 -3.68 8.42
C THR A 11 5.45 -3.31 7.72
N ILE A 12 4.60 -2.51 8.39
CA ILE A 12 3.39 -1.96 7.78
C ILE A 12 3.75 -1.03 6.61
N GLU A 13 4.86 -0.30 6.74
CA GLU A 13 5.38 0.60 5.71
C GLU A 13 5.84 -0.16 4.46
N SER A 14 6.60 -1.24 4.62
CA SER A 14 7.02 -2.10 3.51
C SER A 14 5.83 -2.82 2.87
N ALA A 15 4.86 -3.28 3.67
CA ALA A 15 3.64 -3.93 3.17
C ALA A 15 2.76 -2.97 2.36
N HIS A 16 2.67 -1.70 2.79
CA HIS A 16 1.98 -0.65 2.02
C HIS A 16 2.69 -0.37 0.69
N HIS A 17 4.02 -0.33 0.69
CA HIS A 17 4.79 -0.17 -0.54
C HIS A 17 4.59 -1.35 -1.50
N PHE A 18 4.64 -2.57 -0.99
CA PHE A 18 4.34 -3.77 -1.78
C PHE A 18 2.94 -3.72 -2.41
N LEU A 19 1.92 -3.30 -1.66
CA LEU A 19 0.56 -3.17 -2.20
C LEU A 19 0.43 -2.12 -3.29
N THR A 20 1.28 -1.08 -3.27
CA THR A 20 1.33 -0.08 -4.35
C THR A 20 1.82 -0.73 -5.64
N LEU A 21 2.97 -1.41 -5.58
CA LEU A 21 3.54 -2.13 -6.73
C LEU A 21 2.60 -3.21 -7.26
N LEU A 22 1.93 -3.93 -6.35
CA LEU A 22 0.97 -4.95 -6.73
C LEU A 22 -0.28 -4.35 -7.40
N SER A 23 -0.73 -3.17 -6.97
CA SER A 23 -1.86 -2.47 -7.62
C SER A 23 -1.51 -2.04 -9.04
N GLU A 24 -0.29 -1.54 -9.25
CA GLU A 24 0.22 -1.17 -10.58
C GLU A 24 0.22 -2.39 -11.52
N ALA A 25 0.76 -3.52 -11.06
CA ALA A 25 0.81 -4.75 -11.86
C ALA A 25 -0.59 -5.30 -12.21
N VAL A 26 -1.56 -5.18 -11.29
CA VAL A 26 -2.95 -5.60 -11.57
C VAL A 26 -3.62 -4.68 -12.58
N GLU A 27 -3.37 -3.37 -12.49
CA GLU A 27 -3.90 -2.40 -13.43
C GLU A 27 -3.32 -2.60 -14.85
N GLU A 28 -2.01 -2.84 -14.96
CA GLU A 28 -1.38 -3.21 -16.23
C GLU A 28 -2.01 -4.48 -16.83
N ALA A 29 -2.16 -5.53 -16.02
CA ALA A 29 -2.80 -6.77 -16.46
C ALA A 29 -4.27 -6.56 -16.90
N ARG A 30 -5.02 -5.68 -16.22
CA ARG A 30 -6.40 -5.32 -16.60
C ARG A 30 -6.43 -4.66 -17.97
N GLN A 31 -5.56 -3.68 -18.21
CA GLN A 31 -5.47 -2.97 -19.48
C GLN A 31 -5.09 -3.90 -20.64
N GLU A 32 -4.17 -4.85 -20.42
CA GLU A 32 -3.80 -5.86 -21.42
C GLU A 32 -5.00 -6.74 -21.81
N VAL A 33 -5.74 -7.26 -20.82
CA VAL A 33 -6.91 -8.11 -21.06
C VAL A 33 -8.04 -7.33 -21.73
N GLU A 34 -8.27 -6.07 -21.36
CA GLU A 34 -9.24 -5.20 -22.04
C GLU A 34 -8.86 -4.95 -23.49
N SER A 35 -7.57 -4.77 -23.77
CA SER A 35 -7.06 -4.61 -25.12
C SER A 35 -7.29 -5.87 -25.96
N ASP A 36 -7.09 -7.06 -25.38
CA ASP A 36 -7.40 -8.33 -26.02
C ASP A 36 -8.89 -8.53 -26.29
N LEU A 37 -9.73 -8.13 -25.33
CA LEU A 37 -11.19 -8.16 -25.48
C LEU A 37 -11.66 -7.25 -26.63
N GLN A 38 -11.04 -6.07 -26.80
CA GLN A 38 -11.34 -5.16 -27.92
C GLN A 38 -10.89 -5.71 -29.28
N ARG A 39 -9.80 -6.50 -29.32
CA ARG A 39 -9.32 -7.13 -30.55
C ARG A 39 -10.22 -8.28 -31.02
N GLU A 40 -10.95 -8.92 -30.12
CA GLU A 40 -11.91 -9.97 -30.48
C GLU A 40 -13.21 -9.35 -31.03
N SER A 41 -13.19 -9.09 -32.35
CA SER A 41 -14.33 -8.58 -33.13
C SER A 41 -15.10 -9.66 -33.90
N GLU A 42 -14.66 -10.92 -33.83
CA GLU A 42 -15.21 -12.02 -34.64
C GLU A 42 -16.44 -12.65 -33.96
N PRO A 43 -17.57 -12.77 -34.67
CA PRO A 43 -18.85 -13.23 -34.11
C PRO A 43 -18.89 -14.70 -33.66
N ASP A 44 -17.84 -15.49 -33.96
CA ASP A 44 -17.81 -16.94 -33.76
C ASP A 44 -17.02 -17.39 -32.51
N VAL A 45 -16.48 -16.45 -31.70
CA VAL A 45 -15.64 -16.76 -30.52
C VAL A 45 -16.32 -16.36 -29.19
N THR A 46 -17.52 -16.86 -28.95
CA THR A 46 -18.32 -16.52 -27.75
C THR A 46 -17.62 -16.90 -26.44
N ARG A 47 -17.05 -18.11 -26.35
CA ARG A 47 -16.45 -18.61 -25.10
C ARG A 47 -15.19 -17.84 -24.67
N ARG A 48 -14.36 -17.39 -25.63
CA ARG A 48 -13.12 -16.67 -25.32
C ARG A 48 -13.43 -15.24 -24.87
N VAL A 49 -14.34 -14.56 -25.56
CA VAL A 49 -14.89 -13.27 -25.14
C VAL A 49 -15.49 -13.35 -23.73
N ASP A 50 -16.27 -14.39 -23.42
CA ASP A 50 -16.83 -14.57 -22.07
C ASP A 50 -15.75 -14.79 -21.00
N ALA A 51 -14.70 -15.55 -21.32
CA ALA A 51 -13.56 -15.74 -20.42
C ALA A 51 -12.78 -14.43 -20.18
N LEU A 52 -12.56 -13.63 -21.21
CA LEU A 52 -11.91 -12.32 -21.10
C LEU A 52 -12.75 -11.35 -20.25
N ARG A 53 -14.07 -11.31 -20.45
CA ARG A 53 -14.97 -10.51 -19.59
C ARG A 53 -14.90 -10.94 -18.13
N LEU A 54 -14.87 -12.25 -17.86
CA LEU A 54 -14.72 -12.77 -16.51
C LEU A 54 -13.35 -12.40 -15.91
N ALA A 55 -12.29 -12.40 -16.71
CA ALA A 55 -10.96 -11.97 -16.28
C ALA A 55 -10.94 -10.48 -15.90
N VAL A 56 -11.48 -9.61 -16.75
CA VAL A 56 -11.62 -8.16 -16.46
C VAL A 56 -12.38 -7.94 -15.15
N TYR A 57 -13.53 -8.59 -14.98
CA TYR A 57 -14.33 -8.49 -13.75
C TYR A 57 -13.54 -8.89 -12.50
N ASN A 58 -12.75 -9.97 -12.56
CA ASN A 58 -11.95 -10.39 -11.42
C ASN A 58 -10.77 -9.44 -11.16
N LEU A 59 -10.19 -8.84 -12.19
CA LEU A 59 -9.12 -7.84 -12.07
C LEU A 59 -9.64 -6.54 -11.44
N GLU A 60 -10.80 -6.03 -11.88
CA GLU A 60 -11.48 -4.88 -11.25
C GLU A 60 -11.80 -5.15 -9.77
N LYS A 61 -12.29 -6.36 -9.47
CA LYS A 61 -12.56 -6.77 -8.09
C LYS A 61 -11.29 -6.81 -7.26
N LEU A 62 -10.20 -7.32 -7.83
CA LEU A 62 -8.91 -7.38 -7.17
C LEU A 62 -8.35 -5.97 -6.89
N GLU A 63 -8.43 -5.07 -7.86
CA GLU A 63 -8.05 -3.66 -7.74
C GLU A 63 -8.84 -2.96 -6.61
N MET A 64 -10.15 -3.20 -6.52
CA MET A 64 -10.98 -2.67 -5.43
C MET A 64 -10.49 -3.14 -4.05
N HIS A 65 -10.14 -4.43 -3.93
CA HIS A 65 -9.61 -4.97 -2.68
C HIS A 65 -8.24 -4.38 -2.33
N MET A 66 -7.36 -4.18 -3.31
CA MET A 66 -6.05 -3.55 -3.12
C MET A 66 -6.18 -2.10 -2.66
N ASN A 67 -7.06 -1.33 -3.32
CA ASN A 67 -7.36 0.04 -2.94
C ASN A 67 -7.92 0.16 -1.51
N ARG A 68 -8.72 -0.81 -1.07
CA ARG A 68 -9.24 -0.85 0.30
C ARG A 68 -8.15 -1.22 1.31
N SER A 69 -7.33 -2.21 1.00
CA SER A 69 -6.20 -2.62 1.85
C SER A 69 -5.14 -1.53 1.98
N SER A 70 -4.83 -0.83 0.88
CA SER A 70 -3.88 0.30 0.87
C SER A 70 -4.33 1.42 1.82
N ARG A 71 -5.62 1.82 1.76
CA ARG A 71 -6.20 2.80 2.70
C ARG A 71 -6.06 2.36 4.15
N ILE A 72 -6.43 1.12 4.47
CA ILE A 72 -6.32 0.58 5.83
C ILE A 72 -4.87 0.61 6.33
N LEU A 73 -3.90 0.21 5.50
CA LEU A 73 -2.48 0.25 5.87
C LEU A 73 -1.98 1.68 6.08
N ASN A 74 -2.45 2.64 5.27
CA ASN A 74 -2.12 4.05 5.47
C ASN A 74 -2.69 4.59 6.78
N ASP A 75 -3.93 4.22 7.13
CA ASP A 75 -4.54 4.57 8.42
C ASP A 75 -3.74 3.98 9.58
N LEU A 76 -3.32 2.72 9.48
CA LEU A 76 -2.48 2.06 10.48
C LEU A 76 -1.11 2.73 10.63
N ARG A 77 -0.47 3.13 9.53
CA ARG A 77 0.78 3.93 9.56
C ARG A 77 0.57 5.24 10.32
N THR A 78 -0.53 5.92 10.04
CA THR A 78 -0.87 7.20 10.69
C THR A 78 -1.10 7.02 12.18
N LEU A 79 -1.88 6.01 12.59
CA LEU A 79 -2.13 5.70 13.99
C LEU A 79 -0.84 5.33 14.74
N ARG A 80 0.02 4.51 14.13
CA ARG A 80 1.34 4.19 14.70
C ARG A 80 2.12 5.47 14.97
N ARG A 81 2.21 6.37 13.98
CA ARG A 81 2.95 7.63 14.11
C ARG A 81 2.42 8.48 15.26
N LEU A 82 1.11 8.70 15.35
CA LEU A 82 0.48 9.48 16.42
C LEU A 82 0.77 8.90 17.80
N LEU A 83 0.60 7.59 17.99
CA LEU A 83 0.85 6.91 19.27
C LEU A 83 2.33 6.93 19.72
N PHE A 84 3.27 7.06 18.79
CA PHE A 84 4.69 7.19 19.11
C PHE A 84 5.10 8.66 19.32
N GLU A 85 4.54 9.61 18.56
CA GLU A 85 4.74 11.05 18.78
C GLU A 85 4.19 11.49 20.15
N GLU A 86 3.01 11.01 20.56
CA GLU A 86 2.44 11.26 21.90
C GLU A 86 3.36 10.76 23.03
N ARG A 87 4.02 9.61 22.84
CA ARG A 87 4.98 9.08 23.82
C ARG A 87 6.27 9.90 23.92
N GLN A 88 6.70 10.53 22.82
CA GLN A 88 7.89 11.38 22.81
C GLN A 88 7.58 12.80 23.34
N GLY A 89 6.38 13.34 23.09
CA GLY A 89 5.94 14.62 23.64
C GLY A 89 5.76 14.62 25.17
N GLY A 90 5.53 13.44 25.77
CA GLY A 90 5.39 13.26 27.21
C GLY A 90 6.70 13.12 28.01
N SER A 91 7.86 12.98 27.35
CA SER A 91 9.17 12.82 28.03
C SER A 91 9.94 14.12 28.19
N SER A 92 9.42 15.26 27.72
CA SER A 92 9.86 16.60 28.10
C SER A 92 9.34 16.97 29.50
N GLY A 93 9.79 16.22 30.51
CA GLY A 93 9.68 16.65 31.91
C GLY A 93 10.54 17.91 32.14
N PRO A 94 10.13 18.82 33.04
CA PRO A 94 10.88 20.05 33.29
C PRO A 94 12.30 19.69 33.72
N GLN A 95 13.31 20.20 32.99
CA GLN A 95 14.71 20.07 33.40
C GLN A 95 14.87 20.67 34.81
N PRO A 96 15.53 19.99 35.76
CA PRO A 96 15.83 20.58 37.05
C PRO A 96 16.82 21.72 36.82
N VAL A 97 16.35 22.93 37.05
CA VAL A 97 17.19 24.13 37.06
C VAL A 97 18.12 24.00 38.26
N THR A 98 19.35 23.55 38.04
CA THR A 98 20.41 23.65 39.05
C THR A 98 20.77 25.12 39.18
N GLN A 99 20.17 25.79 40.17
CA GLN A 99 20.68 27.04 40.72
C GLN A 99 21.97 26.71 41.47
N GLU A 100 23.10 26.93 40.81
CA GLU A 100 24.39 27.01 41.47
C GLU A 100 24.48 28.41 42.09
N GLU A 101 24.16 28.44 43.39
CA GLU A 101 24.17 29.63 44.23
C GLU A 101 25.62 30.14 44.39
N ASN A 102 25.78 31.42 44.08
CA ASN A 102 27.04 32.15 44.06
C ASN A 102 27.76 32.09 45.41
N ALA A 103 29.08 31.93 45.31
CA ALA A 103 30.04 31.96 46.41
C ALA A 103 29.91 33.23 47.28
N ALA A 104 30.02 33.02 48.60
CA ALA A 104 30.36 34.02 49.59
C ALA A 104 31.77 33.75 50.11
#